data_AF-A0A7W1PJQ9-F1
#
_entry.id   AF-A0A7W1PJQ9-F1
#
_cell.length_a   1.000
_cell.length_b   1.000
_cell.length_c   1.000
_cell.angle_alpha   90.00
_cell.angle_beta   90.00
_cell.angle_gamma   90.00
#
_symmetry.space_group_name_H-M   'P 1'
#
loop_
_entity.id
_entity.type
_entity.pdbx_description
1 polymer ?
#
loop_
_entity_poly.entity_id
_entity_poly.type
_entity_poly.pdbx_seq_one_letter_code
_entity_poly.pdbx_strand_id
1 'polypeptide(L)'
;MEAGFIGLGAMGSAMAANLLAAGHQLRVWNRSRLPVEELARKGAEPVSEARMACTGTVFSMLADDEAVRGIFLAPDLLEEAPPGTIHVNMATISVRLAEELAAEHRRHGVGYVSAAFGLVLGLKDLRLLLEAAEGARTPMPFASVLRDHLLEAVAQGEGDRDWAALADVARRHAGL
;
A
#
# COMPACT_ATOMS: atom_id res chain seq x y z
N MET A 1 -18.38 3.51 -8.67
CA MET A 1 -17.52 2.52 -9.36
C MET A 1 -17.56 1.22 -8.58
N GLU A 2 -17.46 0.07 -9.26
CA GLU A 2 -17.26 -1.25 -8.65
C GLU A 2 -15.76 -1.52 -8.47
N ALA A 3 -15.34 -1.95 -7.27
CA ALA A 3 -13.95 -2.29 -7.00
C ALA A 3 -13.83 -3.40 -5.93
N GLY A 4 -12.67 -4.04 -5.88
CA GLY A 4 -12.29 -4.97 -4.83
C GLY A 4 -11.49 -4.32 -3.71
N PHE A 5 -11.61 -4.86 -2.49
CA PHE A 5 -10.73 -4.52 -1.38
C PHE A 5 -10.26 -5.79 -0.64
N ILE A 6 -8.96 -6.04 -0.67
CA ILE A 6 -8.30 -7.19 -0.03
C ILE A 6 -7.49 -6.69 1.17
N GLY A 7 -7.78 -7.20 2.36
CA GLY A 7 -7.07 -6.82 3.59
C GLY A 7 -7.80 -5.72 4.35
N LEU A 8 -8.48 -6.12 5.42
CA LEU A 8 -9.40 -5.26 6.18
C LEU A 8 -8.88 -5.06 7.61
N GLY A 9 -7.59 -4.77 7.75
CA GLY A 9 -7.00 -4.29 9.01
C GLY A 9 -7.53 -2.90 9.39
N ALA A 10 -6.91 -2.24 10.37
CA ALA A 10 -7.34 -0.91 10.82
C ALA A 10 -7.42 0.11 9.66
N MET A 11 -6.36 0.20 8.85
CA MET A 11 -6.34 1.10 7.69
C MET A 11 -7.25 0.63 6.55
N GLY A 12 -7.18 -0.65 6.18
CA GLY A 12 -8.02 -1.23 5.12
C GLY A 12 -9.52 -1.02 5.36
N SER A 13 -9.97 -1.28 6.58
CA SER A 13 -11.37 -1.10 6.96
C SER A 13 -11.82 0.37 6.94
N ALA A 14 -10.96 1.30 7.36
CA ALA A 14 -11.27 2.73 7.29
C ALA A 14 -11.36 3.22 5.84
N MET A 15 -10.43 2.80 4.97
CA MET A 15 -10.43 3.13 3.54
C MET A 15 -11.65 2.55 2.81
N ALA A 16 -11.96 1.27 3.04
CA ALA A 16 -13.14 0.63 2.47
C ALA A 16 -14.43 1.31 2.94
N ALA A 17 -14.54 1.67 4.22
CA ALA A 17 -15.70 2.41 4.73
C ALA A 17 -15.86 3.80 4.06
N ASN A 18 -14.76 4.50 3.80
CA ASN A 18 -14.80 5.79 3.10
C ASN A 18 -15.26 5.63 1.64
N LEU A 19 -14.79 4.60 0.94
CA LEU A 19 -15.24 4.28 -0.42
C LEU A 19 -16.74 3.95 -0.45
N LEU A 20 -17.25 3.16 0.49
CA LEU A 20 -18.69 2.90 0.63
C LEU A 20 -19.48 4.19 0.89
N ALA A 21 -19.01 5.04 1.81
CA ALA A 21 -19.66 6.31 2.13
C ALA A 21 -19.70 7.28 0.95
N ALA A 22 -18.71 7.22 0.06
CA ALA A 22 -18.67 7.96 -1.20
C ALA A 22 -19.55 7.34 -2.32
N GLY A 23 -20.26 6.24 -2.04
CA GLY A 23 -21.19 5.60 -2.98
C GLY A 23 -20.54 4.60 -3.95
N HIS A 24 -19.33 4.13 -3.67
CA HIS A 24 -18.70 3.06 -4.44
C HIS A 24 -19.24 1.69 -4.02
N GLN A 25 -19.31 0.76 -4.97
CA GLN A 25 -19.66 -0.64 -4.71
C GLN A 25 -18.38 -1.42 -4.46
N LEU A 26 -18.28 -2.09 -3.32
CA LEU A 26 -17.07 -2.81 -2.94
C LEU A 26 -17.33 -4.28 -2.68
N ARG A 27 -16.58 -5.13 -3.38
CA ARG A 27 -16.37 -6.52 -2.95
C ARG A 27 -15.21 -6.58 -1.98
N VAL A 28 -15.43 -7.13 -0.79
CA VAL A 28 -14.42 -7.10 0.28
C VAL A 28 -14.03 -8.50 0.73
N TRP A 29 -12.74 -8.70 0.91
CA TRP A 29 -12.17 -9.94 1.42
C TRP A 29 -11.13 -9.68 2.51
N ASN A 30 -11.14 -10.51 3.53
CA ASN A 30 -10.11 -10.57 4.55
C ASN A 30 -10.01 -11.99 5.12
N ARG A 31 -8.82 -12.37 5.60
CA ARG A 31 -8.62 -13.68 6.24
C ARG A 31 -9.54 -13.87 7.46
N SER A 32 -9.67 -12.83 8.29
CA SER A 32 -10.57 -12.85 9.46
C SER A 32 -11.95 -12.32 9.08
N ARG A 33 -13.01 -12.99 9.55
CA ARG A 33 -14.41 -12.65 9.18
C ARG A 33 -14.96 -11.37 9.80
N LEU A 34 -14.57 -11.03 11.03
CA LEU A 34 -15.18 -9.92 11.75
C LEU A 34 -15.16 -8.58 10.98
N PRO A 35 -14.01 -8.11 10.41
CA PRO A 35 -14.00 -6.86 9.64
C PRO A 35 -14.85 -6.91 8.36
N VAL A 36 -14.97 -8.09 7.74
CA VAL A 36 -15.81 -8.31 6.56
C VAL A 36 -17.28 -8.13 6.92
N GLU A 37 -17.72 -8.72 8.03
CA GLU A 37 -19.10 -8.60 8.52
C GLU A 37 -19.45 -7.15 8.90
N GLU A 38 -18.51 -6.42 9.51
CA GLU A 38 -18.70 -5.01 9.86
C GLU A 38 -18.85 -4.11 8.63
N LEU A 39 -18.09 -4.36 7.56
CA LEU A 39 -18.22 -3.64 6.30
C LEU A 39 -19.45 -4.06 5.51
N ALA A 40 -19.85 -5.34 5.58
CA ALA A 40 -21.08 -5.81 4.96
C ALA A 40 -22.32 -5.08 5.53
N ARG A 41 -22.35 -4.83 6.86
CA ARG A 41 -23.39 -3.99 7.48
C ARG A 41 -23.41 -2.54 6.95
N LYS A 42 -22.31 -2.07 6.35
CA LYS A 42 -22.18 -0.75 5.72
C LYS A 42 -22.42 -0.79 4.20
N GLY A 43 -22.83 -1.94 3.65
CA GLY A 43 -23.17 -2.08 2.24
C GLY A 43 -22.06 -2.66 1.35
N ALA A 44 -20.97 -3.17 1.91
CA ALA A 44 -20.02 -3.96 1.14
C ALA A 44 -20.58 -5.35 0.78
N GLU A 45 -20.14 -5.89 -0.35
CA GLU A 45 -20.40 -7.26 -0.76
C GLU A 45 -19.26 -8.17 -0.25
N PRO A 46 -19.50 -9.03 0.76
CA PRO A 46 -18.48 -9.94 1.24
C PRO A 46 -18.25 -11.09 0.24
N VAL A 47 -16.99 -11.40 -0.05
CA VAL A 47 -16.63 -12.55 -0.88
C VAL A 47 -15.86 -13.60 -0.07
N SER A 48 -15.98 -14.88 -0.40
CA SER A 48 -15.34 -15.97 0.36
C SER A 48 -13.86 -16.17 0.03
N GLU A 49 -13.38 -15.70 -1.12
CA GLU A 49 -12.03 -15.92 -1.63
C GLU A 49 -11.46 -14.63 -2.20
N ALA A 50 -10.15 -14.40 -2.02
CA ALA A 50 -9.51 -13.14 -2.38
C ALA A 50 -9.66 -12.79 -3.87
N ARG A 51 -9.55 -13.79 -4.76
CA ARG A 51 -9.70 -13.61 -6.21
C ARG A 51 -11.07 -13.06 -6.62
N MET A 52 -12.12 -13.33 -5.84
CA MET A 52 -13.47 -12.83 -6.16
C MET A 52 -13.62 -11.33 -5.90
N ALA A 53 -12.68 -10.71 -5.19
CA ALA A 53 -12.60 -9.26 -5.08
C ALA A 53 -11.99 -8.63 -6.34
N CYS A 54 -11.35 -9.40 -7.25
CA CYS A 54 -10.79 -8.87 -8.49
C CYS A 54 -11.91 -8.65 -9.53
N THR A 55 -12.47 -7.43 -9.58
CA THR A 55 -13.59 -7.06 -10.49
C THR A 55 -13.21 -6.09 -11.62
N GLY A 56 -11.98 -5.57 -11.60
CA GLY A 56 -11.43 -4.59 -12.55
C GLY A 56 -10.41 -3.69 -11.89
N THR A 57 -10.74 -3.09 -10.75
CA THR A 57 -9.77 -2.45 -9.86
C THR A 57 -9.81 -3.16 -8.52
N VAL A 58 -8.66 -3.61 -8.01
CA VAL A 58 -8.55 -4.21 -6.68
C VAL A 58 -7.54 -3.44 -5.85
N PHE A 59 -7.99 -2.94 -4.70
CA PHE A 59 -7.12 -2.35 -3.68
C PHE A 59 -6.64 -3.44 -2.73
N SER A 60 -5.39 -3.37 -2.30
CA SER A 60 -4.89 -4.21 -1.22
C SER A 60 -4.23 -3.43 -0.10
N MET A 61 -4.49 -3.86 1.14
CA MET A 61 -3.89 -3.30 2.34
C MET A 61 -3.57 -4.41 3.34
N LEU A 62 -2.41 -5.02 3.16
CA LEU A 62 -1.94 -6.19 3.92
C LEU A 62 -0.77 -5.82 4.84
N ALA A 63 -0.46 -6.70 5.80
CA ALA A 63 0.42 -6.37 6.92
C ALA A 63 1.91 -6.35 6.55
N ASP A 64 2.34 -7.24 5.67
CA ASP A 64 3.74 -7.49 5.36
C ASP A 64 3.91 -8.22 4.02
N ASP A 65 5.18 -8.42 3.64
CA ASP A 65 5.58 -9.11 2.40
C ASP A 65 4.98 -10.51 2.27
N GLU A 66 4.91 -11.28 3.37
CA GLU A 66 4.42 -12.66 3.35
C GLU A 66 2.91 -12.69 3.07
N ALA A 67 2.15 -11.80 3.73
CA ALA A 67 0.73 -11.66 3.50
C ALA A 67 0.41 -11.26 2.05
N VAL A 68 1.18 -10.33 1.48
CA VAL A 68 1.00 -9.89 0.08
C VAL A 68 1.35 -11.01 -0.89
N ARG A 69 2.50 -11.67 -0.70
CA ARG A 69 2.95 -12.79 -1.52
C ARG A 69 1.95 -13.95 -1.50
N GLY A 70 1.45 -14.30 -0.31
CA GLY A 70 0.48 -15.39 -0.13
C GLY A 70 -0.87 -15.16 -0.80
N ILE A 71 -1.16 -13.95 -1.29
CA ILE A 71 -2.39 -13.64 -2.04
C ILE A 71 -2.09 -13.40 -3.51
N PHE A 72 -1.16 -12.49 -3.83
CA PHE A 72 -0.94 -12.02 -5.19
C PHE A 72 0.11 -12.82 -5.96
N LEU A 73 0.90 -13.65 -5.29
CA LEU A 73 1.83 -14.59 -5.91
C LEU A 73 1.44 -16.04 -5.63
N ALA A 74 0.28 -16.26 -5.02
CA ALA A 74 -0.33 -17.57 -4.96
C ALA A 74 -0.75 -18.01 -6.37
N PRO A 75 -0.79 -19.33 -6.63
CA PRO A 75 -1.43 -19.84 -7.84
C PRO A 75 -2.85 -19.28 -7.98
N ASP A 76 -3.30 -19.15 -9.21
CA ASP A 76 -4.69 -18.85 -9.58
C ASP A 76 -5.10 -17.37 -9.52
N LEU A 77 -4.66 -16.54 -8.54
CA LEU A 77 -5.23 -15.19 -8.42
C LEU A 77 -4.91 -14.28 -9.62
N LEU A 78 -3.64 -14.21 -10.05
CA LEU A 78 -3.26 -13.40 -11.22
C LEU A 78 -3.63 -14.09 -12.54
N GLU A 79 -3.68 -15.41 -12.57
CA GLU A 79 -4.03 -16.19 -13.76
C GLU A 79 -5.52 -16.08 -14.09
N GLU A 80 -6.38 -16.05 -13.07
CA GLU A 80 -7.84 -15.94 -13.20
C GLU A 80 -8.34 -14.48 -13.12
N ALA A 81 -7.43 -13.52 -12.90
CA ALA A 81 -7.81 -12.11 -12.84
C ALA A 81 -8.50 -11.68 -14.15
N PRO A 82 -9.67 -11.01 -14.08
CA PRO A 82 -10.34 -10.55 -15.30
C PRO A 82 -9.43 -9.68 -16.17
N PRO A 83 -9.52 -9.77 -17.51
CA PRO A 83 -8.73 -8.93 -18.40
C PRO A 83 -8.91 -7.44 -18.09
N GLY A 84 -7.79 -6.71 -18.03
CA GLY A 84 -7.79 -5.30 -17.68
C GLY A 84 -7.82 -5.01 -16.17
N THR A 85 -7.69 -6.03 -15.33
CA THR A 85 -7.57 -5.83 -13.88
C THR A 85 -6.36 -4.96 -13.54
N ILE A 86 -6.53 -4.00 -12.63
CA ILE A 86 -5.49 -3.19 -12.03
C ILE A 86 -5.46 -3.47 -10.52
N HIS A 87 -4.32 -3.98 -10.05
CA HIS A 87 -4.02 -4.09 -8.64
C HIS A 87 -3.33 -2.82 -8.13
N VAL A 88 -3.98 -2.16 -7.17
CA VAL A 88 -3.44 -1.02 -6.43
C VAL A 88 -2.99 -1.51 -5.06
N ASN A 89 -1.69 -1.77 -4.92
CA ASN A 89 -1.08 -2.13 -3.64
C ASN A 89 -0.88 -0.86 -2.81
N MET A 90 -1.51 -0.80 -1.64
CA MET A 90 -1.37 0.32 -0.70
C MET A 90 -0.51 -0.04 0.51
N ALA A 91 -0.09 -1.31 0.62
CA ALA A 91 0.77 -1.77 1.70
C ALA A 91 2.22 -1.33 1.48
N THR A 92 2.88 -0.94 2.58
CA THR A 92 4.34 -0.76 2.60
C THR A 92 5.01 -2.13 2.59
N ILE A 93 5.69 -2.45 1.49
CA ILE A 93 6.39 -3.72 1.27
C ILE A 93 7.86 -3.48 0.94
N SER A 94 8.67 -4.53 0.90
CA SER A 94 10.06 -4.40 0.45
C SER A 94 10.16 -4.05 -1.04
N VAL A 95 11.23 -3.33 -1.41
CA VAL A 95 11.56 -3.04 -2.83
C VAL A 95 11.58 -4.33 -3.66
N ARG A 96 12.20 -5.38 -3.13
CA ARG A 96 12.31 -6.69 -3.80
C ARG A 96 10.94 -7.27 -4.11
N LEU A 97 10.00 -7.23 -3.16
CA LEU A 97 8.66 -7.75 -3.41
C LEU A 97 7.88 -6.85 -4.39
N ALA A 98 8.04 -5.53 -4.32
CA ALA A 98 7.41 -4.62 -5.27
C ALA A 98 7.88 -4.90 -6.72
N GLU A 99 9.17 -5.15 -6.92
CA GLU A 99 9.74 -5.53 -8.22
C GLU A 99 9.21 -6.88 -8.73
N GLU A 100 9.13 -7.87 -7.85
CA GLU A 100 8.59 -9.20 -8.15
C GLU A 100 7.10 -9.13 -8.52
N LEU A 101 6.29 -8.40 -7.75
CA LEU A 101 4.88 -8.18 -8.05
C LEU A 101 4.73 -7.49 -9.41
N ALA A 102 5.50 -6.43 -9.67
CA ALA A 102 5.44 -5.74 -10.95
C ALA A 102 5.79 -6.66 -12.13
N ALA A 103 6.75 -7.58 -11.96
CA ALA A 103 7.10 -8.57 -12.97
C ALA A 103 5.99 -9.61 -13.19
N GLU A 104 5.46 -10.20 -12.12
CA GLU A 104 4.42 -11.22 -12.22
C GLU A 104 3.09 -10.65 -12.73
N HIS A 105 2.70 -9.43 -12.33
CA HIS A 105 1.50 -8.78 -12.87
C HIS A 105 1.64 -8.54 -14.38
N ARG A 106 2.81 -8.06 -14.85
CA ARG A 106 3.08 -7.92 -16.28
C ARG A 106 3.01 -9.25 -17.03
N ARG A 107 3.52 -10.34 -16.44
CA ARG A 107 3.49 -11.69 -17.05
C ARG A 107 2.06 -12.18 -17.31
N HIS A 108 1.11 -11.80 -16.45
CA HIS A 108 -0.30 -12.17 -16.57
C HIS A 108 -1.17 -11.09 -17.24
N GLY A 109 -0.58 -10.00 -17.72
CA GLY A 109 -1.35 -8.90 -18.32
C GLY A 109 -2.23 -8.12 -17.33
N VAL A 110 -1.90 -8.17 -16.04
CA VAL A 110 -2.57 -7.42 -14.97
C VAL A 110 -1.80 -6.12 -14.74
N GLY A 111 -2.51 -5.00 -14.58
CA GLY A 111 -1.91 -3.72 -14.20
C GLY A 111 -1.47 -3.75 -12.72
N TYR A 112 -0.32 -3.15 -12.42
CA TYR A 112 0.17 -3.04 -11.04
C TYR A 112 0.55 -1.59 -10.73
N VAL A 113 0.02 -1.08 -9.62
CA VAL A 113 0.34 0.23 -9.07
C VAL A 113 0.78 0.04 -7.62
N SER A 114 2.01 0.44 -7.31
CA SER A 114 2.42 0.64 -5.92
C SER A 114 1.99 2.04 -5.51
N ALA A 115 0.88 2.13 -4.76
CA ALA A 115 0.35 3.34 -4.17
C ALA A 115 0.67 3.41 -2.66
N ALA A 116 1.86 2.94 -2.30
CA ALA A 116 2.35 3.01 -0.93
C ALA A 116 2.65 4.47 -0.53
N PHE A 117 2.84 4.69 0.77
CA PHE A 117 3.06 6.02 1.33
C PHE A 117 4.38 6.60 0.80
N GLY A 118 4.31 7.58 -0.11
CA GLY A 118 5.46 8.13 -0.81
C GLY A 118 6.44 8.90 0.09
N LEU A 119 7.73 8.93 -0.29
CA LEU A 119 8.78 9.67 0.42
C LEU A 119 8.44 11.15 0.58
N VAL A 120 7.77 11.75 -0.40
CA VAL A 120 7.33 13.16 -0.33
C VAL A 120 6.34 13.41 0.81
N LEU A 121 5.45 12.45 1.08
CA LEU A 121 4.51 12.53 2.19
C LEU A 121 5.24 12.29 3.52
N GLY A 122 6.21 11.38 3.54
CA GLY A 122 7.09 11.18 4.68
C GLY A 122 7.89 12.43 5.04
N LEU A 123 8.44 13.13 4.05
CA LEU A 123 9.15 14.39 4.23
C LEU A 123 8.24 15.47 4.83
N LYS A 124 7.00 15.56 4.35
CA LYS A 124 5.97 16.47 4.88
C LYS A 124 5.69 16.16 6.36
N ASP A 125 5.50 14.90 6.73
CA ASP A 125 5.24 14.51 8.13
C ASP A 125 6.46 14.73 9.05
N LEU A 126 7.68 14.48 8.56
CA LEU A 126 8.91 14.75 9.31
C LEU A 126 9.11 16.24 9.59
N ARG A 127 8.71 17.12 8.66
CA ARG A 127 8.72 18.58 8.89
C ARG A 127 7.75 18.97 10.01
N LEU A 128 6.54 18.44 10.00
CA LEU A 128 5.54 18.70 11.06
C LEU A 128 6.01 18.18 12.42
N LEU A 129 6.62 16.99 12.47
CA LEU A 129 7.19 16.43 13.68
C LEU A 129 8.28 17.33 14.25
N LEU A 130 9.20 17.79 13.41
CA LEU A 130 10.30 18.65 13.84
C LEU A 130 9.84 20.03 14.30
N GLU A 131 8.85 20.62 13.62
CA GLU A 131 8.21 21.88 14.03
C GLU A 131 7.56 21.74 15.42
N ALA A 132 6.79 20.67 15.65
CA ALA A 132 6.20 20.39 16.94
C ALA A 132 7.26 20.16 18.03
N ALA A 133 8.34 19.43 17.71
CA ALA A 133 9.43 19.16 18.63
C ALA A 133 10.21 20.42 19.02
N GLU A 134 10.40 21.36 18.08
CA GLU A 134 11.01 22.66 18.33
C GLU A 134 10.14 23.50 19.29
N GLY A 135 8.82 23.53 19.07
CA GLY A 135 7.87 24.17 19.98
C GLY A 135 7.93 23.60 21.40
N ALA A 136 8.17 22.29 21.53
CA ALA A 136 8.33 21.58 22.80
C ALA A 136 9.77 21.57 23.33
N ARG A 137 10.74 22.21 22.65
CA ARG A 137 12.18 22.16 22.97
C ARG A 137 12.71 20.75 23.20
N THR A 138 12.21 19.79 22.42
CA THR A 138 12.59 18.38 22.51
C THR A 138 13.50 18.03 21.33
N PRO A 139 14.79 17.73 21.54
CA PRO A 139 15.70 17.43 20.43
C PRO A 139 15.35 16.07 19.79
N MET A 140 15.27 16.05 18.46
CA MET A 140 14.93 14.86 17.67
C MET A 140 16.03 14.58 16.62
N PRO A 141 17.24 14.13 17.05
CA PRO A 141 18.38 13.96 16.15
C PRO A 141 18.12 12.92 15.05
N PHE A 142 17.47 11.81 15.38
CA PHE A 142 17.12 10.79 14.40
C PHE A 142 16.13 11.31 13.34
N ALA A 143 15.11 12.07 13.76
CA ALA A 143 14.16 12.66 12.83
C ALA A 143 14.82 13.68 11.88
N SER A 144 15.84 14.40 12.36
CA SER A 144 16.60 15.35 11.52
C SER A 144 17.37 14.62 10.43
N VAL A 145 18.08 13.54 10.77
CA VAL A 145 18.80 12.70 9.79
C VAL A 145 17.81 12.08 8.78
N LEU A 146 16.70 11.54 9.27
CA LEU A 146 15.68 10.93 8.42
C LEU A 146 15.05 11.95 7.46
N ARG A 147 14.75 13.17 7.92
CA ARG A 147 14.29 14.28 7.06
C ARG A 147 15.30 14.56 5.95
N ASP A 148 16.59 14.56 6.25
CA ASP A 148 17.63 14.89 5.27
C ASP A 148 17.77 13.80 4.21
N HIS A 149 17.68 12.52 4.58
CA HIS A 149 17.64 11.41 3.62
C HIS A 149 16.39 11.46 2.73
N LEU A 150 15.23 11.78 3.31
CA LEU A 150 13.98 11.97 2.57
C LEU A 150 14.07 13.14 1.59
N LEU A 151 14.68 14.25 2.01
CA LEU A 151 14.89 15.43 1.17
C LEU A 151 15.81 15.10 -0.01
N GLU A 152 16.89 14.35 0.22
CA GLU A 152 17.79 13.91 -0.84
C GLU A 152 17.07 13.06 -1.89
N ALA A 153 16.33 12.04 -1.46
CA ALA A 153 15.59 11.17 -2.37
C ALA A 153 14.56 11.96 -3.19
N VAL A 154 13.80 12.85 -2.54
CA VAL A 154 12.85 13.73 -3.23
C VAL A 154 13.55 14.63 -4.25
N ALA A 155 14.72 15.18 -3.92
CA ALA A 155 15.50 16.01 -4.84
C ALA A 155 16.00 15.24 -6.07
N GLN A 156 16.12 13.92 -5.98
CA GLN A 156 16.47 13.03 -7.09
C GLN A 156 15.26 12.54 -7.90
N GLY A 157 14.06 13.06 -7.62
CA GLY A 157 12.83 12.65 -8.31
C GLY A 157 12.22 11.35 -7.77
N GLU A 158 12.69 10.85 -6.62
CA GLU A 158 12.19 9.63 -5.99
C GLU A 158 10.99 9.88 -5.07
N GLY A 159 10.37 11.07 -5.12
CA GLY A 159 9.35 11.50 -4.15
C GLY A 159 8.09 10.63 -4.11
N ASP A 160 7.73 10.03 -5.26
CA ASP A 160 6.58 9.13 -5.38
C ASP A 160 6.91 7.66 -5.06
N ARG A 161 8.19 7.33 -4.84
CA ARG A 161 8.60 6.01 -4.34
C ARG A 161 8.22 5.89 -2.86
N ASP A 162 8.02 4.68 -2.36
CA ASP A 162 7.74 4.44 -0.95
C ASP A 162 9.00 4.48 -0.06
N TRP A 163 8.81 4.27 1.25
CA TRP A 163 9.87 4.33 2.26
C TRP A 163 11.00 3.33 2.07
N ALA A 164 10.79 2.25 1.32
CA ALA A 164 11.83 1.28 1.06
C ALA A 164 12.96 1.86 0.18
N ALA A 165 12.68 2.93 -0.59
CA ALA A 165 13.71 3.67 -1.34
C ALA A 165 14.75 4.38 -0.45
N LEU A 166 14.49 4.58 0.84
CA LEU A 166 15.52 5.07 1.78
C LEU A 166 16.69 4.07 1.93
N ALA A 167 16.47 2.78 1.66
CA ALA A 167 17.55 1.81 1.61
C ALA A 167 18.53 2.13 0.47
N ASP A 168 18.05 2.67 -0.66
CA ASP A 168 18.90 3.06 -1.78
C ASP A 168 19.71 4.32 -1.44
N VAL A 169 19.12 5.29 -0.71
CA VAL A 169 19.86 6.44 -0.15
C VAL A 169 21.01 5.96 0.74
N ALA A 170 20.72 5.03 1.66
CA ALA A 170 21.73 4.47 2.55
C ALA A 170 22.84 3.72 1.79
N ARG A 171 22.49 2.97 0.73
CA ARG A 171 23.48 2.31 -0.15
C ARG A 171 24.39 3.32 -0.84
N ARG A 172 23.83 4.40 -1.41
CA ARG A 172 24.61 5.47 -2.03
C ARG A 172 25.61 6.09 -1.06
N HIS A 173 25.19 6.38 0.17
CA HIS A 173 26.08 6.91 1.22
C HIS A 173 27.17 5.93 1.64
N ALA A 174 26.88 4.62 1.55
CA ALA A 174 27.85 3.56 1.79
C ALA A 174 28.76 3.25 0.59
N GLY A 175 28.55 3.90 -0.57
CA GLY A 175 29.29 3.62 -1.81
C GLY A 175 28.95 2.26 -2.44
N LEU A 176 27.74 1.74 -2.18
CA LEU A 176 27.21 0.49 -2.71
C LEU A 176 26.29 0.71 -3.92
#